data_AF-A0A0P7HC13-F1
#
_entry.id   AF-A0A0P7HC13-F1
#
_cell.length_a   1.000
_cell.length_b   1.000
_cell.length_c   1.000
_cell.angle_alpha   90.00
_cell.angle_beta   90.00
_cell.angle_gamma   90.00
#
_symmetry.space_group_name_H-M   'P 1'
#
loop_
_entity.id
_entity.type
_entity.pdbx_description
1 polymer ?
#
loop_
_entity_poly.entity_id
_entity_poly.type
_entity_poly.pdbx_seq_one_letter_code
_entity_poly.pdbx_strand_id
1 'polypeptide(L)'
;MLWSLVADDFLGDVLRDDLGAEWLRAVGIDHDAESLARAGERIWTLIRLFNAREGFDRADDGLPARLRQARADGAAVDPDAFQRTLEAYYEYRSWGRDGLPTCELVAALDLERVVDGATPLSADTPVAAAGDPTVPEDTQTE
;
A
#
# COMPACT_ATOMS: atom_id res chain seq x y z
N MET A 1 -8.61 -2.16 -1.74
CA MET A 1 -9.78 -2.94 -2.21
C MET A 1 -10.92 -2.08 -2.71
N LEU A 2 -11.42 -1.13 -1.91
CA LEU A 2 -12.65 -0.40 -2.23
C LEU A 2 -12.66 0.23 -3.65
N TRP A 3 -11.53 0.76 -4.10
CA TRP A 3 -11.32 1.30 -5.45
C TRP A 3 -11.53 0.29 -6.61
N SER A 4 -11.54 -1.01 -6.32
CA SER A 4 -11.78 -2.08 -7.31
C SER A 4 -13.24 -2.51 -7.37
N LEU A 5 -14.09 -2.05 -6.46
CA LEU A 5 -15.52 -2.39 -6.42
C LEU A 5 -16.36 -1.58 -7.42
N VAL A 6 -15.76 -0.61 -8.13
CA VAL A 6 -16.45 0.34 -9.02
C VAL A 6 -17.65 0.98 -8.30
N ALA A 7 -17.47 1.20 -6.99
CA ALA A 7 -18.39 1.91 -6.13
C ALA A 7 -17.96 3.37 -6.06
N ASP A 8 -18.92 4.25 -5.79
CA ASP A 8 -18.63 5.65 -5.52
C ASP A 8 -17.84 5.80 -4.21
N ASP A 9 -16.87 6.71 -4.18
CA ASP A 9 -16.00 6.95 -3.02
C ASP A 9 -16.77 7.37 -1.77
N PHE A 10 -17.97 7.95 -1.91
CA PHE A 10 -18.85 8.25 -0.78
C PHE A 10 -19.32 7.00 -0.02
N LEU A 11 -19.23 5.82 -0.64
CA LEU A 11 -19.49 4.54 0.03
C LEU A 11 -18.28 4.01 0.79
N GLY A 12 -17.12 4.67 0.71
CA GLY A 12 -15.88 4.22 1.31
C GLY A 12 -16.01 3.94 2.82
N ASP A 13 -16.65 4.85 3.57
CA ASP A 13 -16.83 4.67 5.01
C ASP A 13 -17.90 3.63 5.36
N VAL A 14 -18.90 3.45 4.49
CA VAL A 14 -19.93 2.41 4.68
C VAL A 14 -19.35 1.01 4.50
N LEU A 15 -18.40 0.84 3.58
CA LEU A 15 -17.81 -0.44 3.22
C LEU A 15 -16.49 -0.73 3.97
N ARG A 16 -16.03 0.18 4.83
CA ARG A 16 -14.70 0.11 5.44
C ARG A 16 -14.53 -1.10 6.36
N ASP A 17 -15.57 -1.40 7.15
CA ASP A 17 -15.50 -2.39 8.23
C ASP A 17 -15.24 -3.81 7.71
N ASP A 18 -15.77 -4.17 6.54
CA ASP A 18 -15.67 -5.51 5.96
C ASP A 18 -15.12 -5.52 4.53
N LEU A 19 -14.63 -4.37 4.05
CA LEU A 19 -14.14 -4.14 2.69
C LEU A 19 -15.18 -4.40 1.58
N GLY A 20 -16.47 -4.36 1.91
CA GLY A 20 -17.59 -4.61 1.00
C GLY A 20 -17.98 -6.09 0.89
N ALA A 21 -17.55 -6.94 1.82
CA ALA A 21 -17.89 -8.36 1.83
C ALA A 21 -19.41 -8.61 1.90
N GLU A 22 -20.13 -7.89 2.76
CA GLU A 22 -21.59 -7.97 2.88
C GLU A 22 -22.27 -7.63 1.55
N TRP A 23 -21.82 -6.54 0.91
CA TRP A 23 -22.37 -6.09 -0.36
C TRP A 23 -22.13 -7.11 -1.49
N LEU A 24 -20.92 -7.64 -1.60
CA LEU A 24 -20.59 -8.68 -2.58
C LEU A 24 -21.41 -9.96 -2.36
N ARG A 25 -21.61 -10.36 -1.11
CA ARG A 25 -22.45 -11.53 -0.77
C ARG A 25 -23.90 -11.32 -1.17
N ALA A 26 -24.43 -10.10 -1.00
CA ALA A 26 -25.80 -9.76 -1.40
C ALA A 26 -26.04 -9.92 -2.92
N VAL A 27 -24.99 -9.78 -3.74
CA VAL A 27 -25.05 -10.00 -5.20
C VAL A 27 -24.53 -11.37 -5.64
N GLY A 28 -24.32 -12.30 -4.69
CA GLY A 28 -23.94 -13.69 -4.96
C GLY A 28 -22.45 -13.91 -5.21
N ILE A 29 -21.59 -13.01 -4.74
CA ILE A 29 -20.13 -13.13 -4.80
C ILE A 29 -19.60 -13.36 -3.38
N ASP A 30 -19.17 -14.59 -3.10
CA ASP A 30 -18.72 -14.97 -1.75
C ASP A 30 -17.25 -14.57 -1.51
N HIS A 31 -17.08 -13.53 -0.69
CA HIS A 31 -15.81 -13.13 -0.09
C HIS A 31 -16.02 -12.74 1.37
N ASP A 32 -14.93 -12.78 2.13
CA ASP A 32 -14.81 -12.24 3.48
C ASP A 32 -13.81 -11.08 3.50
N ALA A 33 -13.76 -10.32 4.61
CA ALA A 33 -12.89 -9.17 4.74
C ALA A 33 -11.40 -9.53 4.55
N GLU A 34 -10.97 -10.70 5.03
CA GLU A 34 -9.58 -11.16 4.92
C GLU A 34 -9.18 -11.46 3.46
N SER A 35 -10.01 -12.21 2.73
CA SER A 35 -9.78 -12.50 1.31
C SER A 35 -9.80 -11.24 0.46
N LEU A 36 -10.66 -10.27 0.81
CA LEU A 36 -10.65 -8.96 0.17
C LEU A 36 -9.36 -8.20 0.52
N ALA A 37 -8.97 -8.09 1.79
CA ALA A 37 -7.72 -7.43 2.19
C ALA A 37 -6.51 -7.99 1.43
N ARG A 38 -6.41 -9.33 1.35
CA ARG A 38 -5.38 -10.04 0.58
C ARG A 38 -5.44 -9.74 -0.92
N ALA A 39 -6.63 -9.63 -1.51
CA ALA A 39 -6.77 -9.19 -2.90
C ALA A 39 -6.29 -7.74 -3.09
N GLY A 40 -6.50 -6.87 -2.09
CA GLY A 40 -6.08 -5.47 -2.14
C GLY A 40 -4.57 -5.34 -2.08
N GLU A 41 -3.97 -6.12 -1.20
CA GLU A 41 -2.52 -6.25 -1.12
C GLU A 41 -1.93 -6.75 -2.43
N ARG A 42 -2.53 -7.78 -3.04
CA ARG A 42 -2.12 -8.30 -4.36
C ARG A 42 -2.19 -7.23 -5.45
N ILE A 43 -3.29 -6.48 -5.53
CA ILE A 43 -3.47 -5.41 -6.52
C ILE A 43 -2.43 -4.31 -6.31
N TRP A 44 -2.20 -3.88 -5.07
CA TRP A 44 -1.25 -2.82 -4.77
C TRP A 44 0.19 -3.23 -5.08
N THR A 45 0.56 -4.47 -4.76
CA THR A 45 1.88 -5.04 -5.11
C THR A 45 2.01 -5.20 -6.63
N LEU A 46 0.96 -5.61 -7.34
CA LEU A 46 0.96 -5.68 -8.81
C LEU A 46 1.23 -4.31 -9.45
N ILE A 47 0.60 -3.24 -8.94
CA ILE A 47 0.85 -1.87 -9.41
C ILE A 47 2.32 -1.49 -9.20
N ARG A 48 2.89 -1.81 -8.03
CA ARG A 48 4.31 -1.53 -7.76
C ARG A 48 5.24 -2.32 -8.69
N LEU A 49 4.98 -3.60 -8.92
CA LEU A 49 5.75 -4.44 -9.86
C LEU A 49 5.71 -3.87 -11.28
N PHE A 50 4.55 -3.39 -11.72
CA PHE A 50 4.43 -2.71 -13.01
C PHE A 50 5.31 -1.47 -13.05
N ASN A 51 5.20 -0.57 -12.08
CA ASN A 51 6.00 0.66 -12.02
C ASN A 51 7.51 0.35 -11.97
N ALA A 52 7.90 -0.65 -11.18
CA ALA A 52 9.29 -1.10 -11.07
C ALA A 52 9.86 -1.59 -12.41
N ARG A 53 9.06 -2.36 -13.17
CA ARG A 53 9.43 -2.80 -14.52
C ARG A 53 9.59 -1.61 -15.48
N GLU A 54 8.80 -0.56 -15.32
CA GLU A 54 8.91 0.68 -16.10
C GLU A 54 10.00 1.64 -15.56
N GLY A 55 10.77 1.24 -14.55
CA GLY A 55 11.95 1.94 -14.06
C GLY A 55 11.73 2.86 -12.85
N PHE A 56 10.58 2.76 -12.17
CA PHE A 56 10.36 3.49 -10.92
C PHE A 56 10.97 2.77 -9.72
N ASP A 57 11.65 3.53 -8.86
CA ASP A 57 12.24 2.99 -7.63
C ASP A 57 12.07 3.96 -6.44
N ARG A 58 12.80 3.72 -5.34
CA ARG A 58 12.81 4.61 -4.17
C ARG A 58 13.08 6.07 -4.51
N ALA A 59 13.91 6.37 -5.51
CA ALA A 59 14.25 7.75 -5.86
C ALA A 59 13.03 8.55 -6.34
N ASP A 60 12.01 7.87 -6.86
CA ASP A 60 10.76 8.48 -7.33
C ASP A 60 9.70 8.64 -6.22
N ASP A 61 9.86 7.96 -5.08
CA ASP A 61 8.95 8.02 -3.94
C ASP A 61 9.20 9.28 -3.06
N GLY A 62 9.25 10.44 -3.71
CA GLY A 62 9.59 11.72 -3.09
C GLY A 62 8.44 12.73 -3.06
N LEU A 63 8.48 13.64 -2.08
CA LEU A 63 7.54 14.76 -2.02
C LEU A 63 7.99 15.94 -2.90
N PRO A 64 7.04 16.66 -3.52
CA PRO A 64 7.30 17.94 -4.18
C PRO A 64 8.06 18.90 -3.26
N ALA A 65 9.03 19.64 -3.81
CA ALA A 65 9.90 20.54 -3.05
C ALA A 65 9.13 21.58 -2.20
N ARG A 66 7.93 21.98 -2.65
CA ARG A 66 7.07 22.93 -1.93
C ARG A 66 6.61 22.43 -0.56
N LEU A 67 6.43 21.13 -0.37
CA LEU A 67 6.00 20.56 0.91
C LEU A 67 7.11 20.58 1.97
N ARG A 68 8.38 20.67 1.54
CA ARG A 68 9.56 20.76 2.40
C ARG A 68 9.92 22.21 2.78
N GLN A 69 9.22 23.19 2.20
CA GLN A 69 9.45 24.60 2.48
C GLN A 69 8.48 25.09 3.55
N ALA A 70 8.95 25.96 4.44
CA ALA A 70 8.12 26.56 5.46
C ALA A 70 6.98 27.37 4.83
N ARG A 71 5.76 27.06 5.26
CA ARG A 71 4.55 27.83 4.98
C ARG A 71 4.52 29.10 5.82
N ALA A 72 3.52 29.96 5.57
CA ALA A 72 3.37 31.22 6.32
C ALA A 72 3.12 31.02 7.83
N ASP A 73 2.58 29.87 8.22
CA ASP A 73 2.39 29.43 9.61
C ASP A 73 3.62 28.72 10.20
N GLY A 74 4.72 28.63 9.43
CA GLY A 74 5.96 27.95 9.82
C GLY A 74 5.95 26.44 9.62
N ALA A 75 4.84 25.83 9.21
CA ALA A 75 4.77 24.38 9.00
C ALA A 75 5.54 23.96 7.74
N ALA A 76 6.31 22.88 7.85
CA ALA A 76 6.99 22.20 6.75
C ALA A 76 7.07 20.70 7.05
N VAL A 77 7.11 19.87 6.01
CA VAL A 77 7.43 18.44 6.19
C VAL A 77 8.93 18.31 6.47
N ASP A 78 9.25 17.72 7.62
CA ASP A 78 10.62 17.32 7.97
C ASP A 78 11.10 16.20 7.01
N PRO A 79 12.16 16.44 6.22
CA PRO A 79 12.70 15.44 5.29
C PRO A 79 13.14 14.14 5.99
N ASP A 80 13.69 14.23 7.20
CA ASP A 80 14.19 13.06 7.91
C ASP A 80 13.03 12.24 8.48
N ALA A 81 11.99 12.90 9.00
CA ALA A 81 10.75 12.24 9.39
C ALA A 81 10.08 11.54 8.20
N PHE A 82 10.03 12.21 7.05
CA PHE A 82 9.48 11.59 5.83
C PHE A 82 10.25 10.33 5.43
N GLN A 83 11.59 10.35 5.46
CA GLN A 83 12.38 9.16 5.13
C GLN A 83 12.14 8.00 6.11
N ARG A 84 12.01 8.28 7.41
CA ARG A 84 11.65 7.25 8.39
C ARG A 84 10.26 6.65 8.13
N THR A 85 9.28 7.49 7.79
CA THR A 85 7.94 7.02 7.42
C THR A 85 7.96 6.19 6.14
N LEU A 86 8.75 6.59 5.14
CA LEU A 86 8.89 5.84 3.89
C LEU A 86 9.51 4.46 4.12
N GLU A 87 10.54 4.36 4.97
CA GLU A 87 11.15 3.08 5.35
C GLU A 87 10.17 2.18 6.11
N ALA A 88 9.46 2.72 7.09
CA ALA A 88 8.43 1.99 7.82
C ALA A 88 7.30 1.51 6.89
N TYR A 89 6.95 2.33 5.89
CA TYR A 89 5.97 1.94 4.87
C TYR A 89 6.46 0.77 4.03
N TYR A 90 7.71 0.77 3.54
CA TYR A 90 8.26 -0.36 2.80
C TYR A 90 8.29 -1.63 3.65
N GLU A 91 8.70 -1.53 4.91
CA GLU A 91 8.69 -2.64 5.85
C GLU A 91 7.27 -3.21 6.03
N TYR A 92 6.28 -2.36 6.30
CA TYR A 92 4.87 -2.75 6.40
C TYR A 92 4.37 -3.46 5.13
N ARG A 93 4.84 -3.02 3.96
CA ARG A 93 4.48 -3.61 2.66
C ARG A 93 5.31 -4.85 2.32
N SER A 94 6.25 -5.29 3.15
CA SER A 94 7.22 -6.34 2.86
C SER A 94 8.03 -6.07 1.57
N TRP A 95 8.37 -4.80 1.35
CA TRP A 95 9.24 -4.32 0.28
C TRP A 95 10.66 -4.10 0.83
N GLY A 96 11.64 -4.13 -0.07
CA GLY A 96 13.02 -3.79 0.25
C GLY A 96 13.21 -2.31 0.57
N ARG A 97 14.41 -1.99 1.07
CA ARG A 97 14.80 -0.59 1.27
C ARG A 97 14.92 0.18 -0.04
N ASP A 98 15.11 -0.52 -1.16
CA ASP A 98 15.05 -0.01 -2.53
C ASP A 98 13.63 0.32 -3.01
N GLY A 99 12.61 0.04 -2.20
CA GLY A 99 11.20 0.26 -2.53
C GLY A 99 10.63 -0.79 -3.49
N LEU A 100 11.32 -1.92 -3.69
CA LEU A 100 10.86 -2.99 -4.58
C LEU A 100 10.20 -4.14 -3.79
N PRO A 101 9.14 -4.78 -4.32
CA PRO A 101 8.58 -5.98 -3.70
C PRO A 101 9.61 -7.10 -3.58
N THR A 102 9.55 -7.85 -2.48
CA THR A 102 10.41 -9.03 -2.23
C THR A 102 9.91 -10.26 -2.97
N CYS A 103 10.81 -11.20 -3.27
CA CYS A 103 10.46 -12.49 -3.89
C CYS A 103 9.45 -13.27 -3.04
N GLU A 104 9.61 -13.25 -1.71
CA GLU A 104 8.72 -13.91 -0.76
C GLU A 104 7.31 -13.34 -0.80
N LEU A 105 7.16 -12.01 -0.88
CA LEU A 105 5.86 -11.35 -1.02
C LEU A 105 5.18 -11.71 -2.35
N VAL A 106 5.95 -11.73 -3.44
CA VAL A 106 5.44 -12.11 -4.78
C VAL A 106 4.89 -13.54 -4.75
N ALA A 107 5.61 -14.49 -4.16
CA ALA A 107 5.15 -15.85 -3.97
C ALA A 107 3.92 -15.91 -3.06
N ALA A 108 3.96 -15.19 -1.92
CA ALA A 108 2.86 -15.15 -0.96
C ALA A 108 1.56 -14.56 -1.52
N LEU A 109 1.61 -13.76 -2.58
CA LEU A 109 0.45 -13.13 -3.22
C LEU A 109 0.05 -13.76 -4.56
N ASP A 110 0.67 -14.89 -4.93
CA ASP A 110 0.43 -15.60 -6.19
C ASP A 110 0.75 -14.75 -7.45
N LEU A 111 1.80 -13.93 -7.38
CA LEU A 111 2.20 -12.97 -8.44
C LEU A 111 3.38 -13.44 -9.30
N GLU A 112 3.96 -14.62 -9.06
CA GLU A 112 5.15 -15.11 -9.77
C GLU A 112 4.98 -15.12 -11.30
N ARG A 113 3.76 -15.41 -11.78
CA ARG A 113 3.42 -15.46 -13.21
C ARG A 113 3.50 -14.10 -13.92
N VAL A 114 3.45 -12.99 -13.20
CA VAL A 114 3.52 -11.63 -13.79
C VAL A 114 4.90 -11.00 -13.70
N VAL A 115 5.83 -11.63 -12.97
CA VAL A 115 7.23 -11.21 -12.89
C VAL A 115 8.00 -11.87 -14.03
N ASP A 116 8.59 -11.04 -14.89
CA ASP A 116 9.48 -11.48 -15.96
C ASP A 116 10.92 -11.00 -15.70
N GLY A 117 11.84 -11.31 -16.61
CA GLY A 117 13.26 -10.96 -16.45
C GLY A 117 13.56 -9.46 -16.49
N ALA A 118 12.59 -8.61 -16.86
CA ALA A 118 12.72 -7.16 -16.83
C ALA A 118 12.16 -6.53 -15.54
N THR A 119 11.39 -7.28 -14.74
CA THR A 119 10.82 -6.79 -13.48
C THR A 119 11.84 -6.96 -12.34
N PRO A 120 12.40 -5.87 -11.79
CA PRO A 120 13.33 -6.00 -10.68
C PRO A 120 12.58 -6.32 -9.39
N LEU A 121 13.17 -7.20 -8.57
CA LEU A 121 12.70 -7.54 -7.24
C LEU A 121 13.78 -7.17 -6.23
N SER A 122 13.35 -6.88 -5.00
CA SER A 122 14.29 -6.62 -3.91
C SER A 122 15.06 -7.87 -3.53
N ALA A 123 16.35 -7.69 -3.23
CA ALA A 123 17.21 -8.73 -2.65
C ALA A 123 17.15 -8.76 -1.11
N ASP A 124 16.48 -7.80 -0.48
CA ASP A 124 16.33 -7.75 0.98
C ASP A 124 15.35 -8.85 1.43
N THR A 125 15.72 -9.57 2.49
CA THR A 125 14.80 -10.54 3.12
C THR A 125 13.72 -9.79 3.89
N PRO A 126 12.44 -10.21 3.84
CA PRO A 126 11.36 -9.56 4.58
C PRO A 126 11.68 -9.52 6.08
N VAL A 127 11.56 -8.34 6.68
CA VAL A 127 11.41 -8.27 8.14
C VAL A 127 9.98 -8.73 8.43
N ALA A 128 9.83 -9.78 9.25
CA ALA A 128 8.53 -10.34 9.58
C ALA A 128 7.57 -9.23 10.04
N ALA A 129 6.43 -9.08 9.36
CA ALA A 129 5.42 -8.09 9.69
C ALA A 129 4.96 -8.30 11.14
N ALA A 130 5.41 -7.43 12.04
CA ALA A 130 4.74 -7.27 13.33
C ALA A 130 3.32 -6.75 13.04
N GLY A 131 2.35 -7.36 13.72
CA GLY A 131 0.92 -7.17 13.48
C GLY A 131 0.49 -5.71 13.35
N ASP A 132 -0.61 -5.55 12.63
CA ASP A 132 -1.30 -4.31 12.28
C ASP A 132 -1.03 -3.15 13.26
N PRO A 133 -0.30 -2.10 12.86
CA PRO A 133 -0.29 -0.87 13.62
C PRO A 133 -1.68 -0.26 13.46
N THR A 134 -2.56 -0.57 14.42
CA THR A 134 -3.87 0.07 14.57
C THR A 134 -3.72 1.55 14.27
N VAL A 135 -4.26 1.99 13.13
CA VAL A 135 -4.38 3.41 12.82
C VAL A 135 -5.19 4.01 13.97
N PRO A 136 -4.64 4.96 14.75
CA PRO A 136 -5.42 5.59 15.80
C PRO A 136 -6.63 6.26 15.14
N GLU A 137 -7.83 5.98 15.67
CA GLU A 137 -9.06 6.68 15.27
C GLU A 137 -8.78 8.19 15.26
N ASP A 138 -8.85 8.80 14.07
CA ASP A 138 -8.85 10.24 13.92
C ASP A 138 -10.03 10.78 14.74
N THR A 139 -9.71 11.31 15.92
CA THR A 139 -10.67 12.02 16.75
C THR A 139 -10.98 13.34 16.04
N GLN A 140 -12.06 13.35 15.25
CA GLN A 140 -12.72 14.56 14.77
C GLN A 140 -14.17 14.58 15.22
N THR A 141 -14.41 15.07 16.43
CA THR A 141 -15.61 15.81 16.93
C THR A 141 -15.29 16.20 18.38
N GLU A 142 -15.28 17.43 18.86
CA GLU A 142 -15.78 18.77 18.46
C GLU A 142 -14.76 19.86 18.84
#